data_AF-A0A9E7GME7-F1
#
_entry.id   AF-A0A9E7GME7-F1
#
_cell.length_a   1.000
_cell.length_b   1.000
_cell.length_c   1.000
_cell.angle_alpha   90.00
_cell.angle_beta   90.00
_cell.angle_gamma   90.00
#
_symmetry.space_group_name_H-M   'P 1'
#
loop_
_entity.id
_entity.type
_entity.pdbx_description
1 polymer ?
#
loop_
_entity_poly.entity_id
_entity_poly.type
_entity_poly.pdbx_seq_one_letter_code
_entity_poly.pdbx_strand_id
1 'polypeptide(L)'
;NAARLRLMRLTEAAENLQSRAAMSIQVGKETEARELLIQKKKLMQALKKSKNRIEAISLKETQLIGQVAIQREDNISDSCGQIHFVSAKEDTVEVSKSKDSSILSEQSEHQDHDAGNYEDKLSGDSEQPTFLASVSSDMSNFVKMVDSSEGFHEHILENLDMQLKLLETDIENFLRSQSLKEETKQKQMNEKLEKLSEILKDVLSIRERIASMVETRVDDGN
;
A
#
# COMPACT_ATOMS: atom_id res chain seq x y z
N ASN A 1 18.37 -9.56 23.88
CA ASN A 1 18.62 -8.22 23.31
C ASN A 1 18.56 -8.18 21.77
N ALA A 2 19.11 -9.16 21.05
CA ALA A 2 19.15 -9.19 19.58
C ALA A 2 17.80 -9.09 18.85
N ALA A 3 16.72 -9.69 19.36
CA ALA A 3 15.40 -9.64 18.71
C ALA A 3 14.77 -8.24 18.74
N ARG A 4 14.95 -7.49 19.84
CA ARG A 4 14.51 -6.10 19.96
C ARG A 4 15.29 -5.18 19.03
N LEU A 5 16.61 -5.38 18.94
CA LEU A 5 17.45 -4.66 17.98
C LEU A 5 17.06 -4.95 16.53
N ARG A 6 16.75 -6.20 16.19
CA ARG A 6 16.25 -6.57 14.86
C ARG A 6 14.91 -5.90 14.56
N LEU A 7 14.00 -5.84 15.52
CA LEU A 7 12.72 -5.15 15.36
C LEU A 7 12.94 -3.67 15.07
N MET A 8 13.78 -2.99 15.86
CA MET A 8 14.14 -1.59 15.67
C MET A 8 14.72 -1.32 14.27
N ARG A 9 15.69 -2.11 13.83
CA ARG A 9 16.31 -1.98 12.49
C ARG A 9 15.31 -2.20 11.36
N LEU A 10 14.38 -3.14 11.52
CA LEU A 10 13.34 -3.39 10.52
C LEU A 10 12.32 -2.24 10.47
N THR A 11 11.99 -1.62 11.60
CA THR A 11 11.15 -0.42 11.66
C THR A 11 11.84 0.76 10.97
N GLU A 12 13.09 1.03 11.31
CA GLU A 12 13.90 2.10 10.71
C GLU A 12 14.03 1.94 9.19
N ALA A 13 14.29 0.71 8.71
CA ALA A 13 14.32 0.44 7.28
C ALA A 13 12.97 0.68 6.58
N ALA A 14 11.84 0.42 7.26
CA ALA A 14 10.52 0.68 6.71
C ALA A 14 10.20 2.18 6.60
N GLU A 15 10.65 2.97 7.57
CA GLU A 15 10.57 4.43 7.53
C GLU A 15 11.44 5.00 6.42
N ASN A 16 12.67 4.52 6.27
CA ASN A 16 13.57 4.96 5.19
C ASN A 16 12.98 4.69 3.79
N LEU A 17 12.40 3.51 3.58
CA LEU A 17 11.69 3.19 2.33
C LEU A 17 10.51 4.13 2.07
N GLN A 18 9.78 4.54 3.11
CA GLN A 18 8.69 5.50 3.00
C GLN A 18 9.20 6.90 2.63
N SER A 19 10.24 7.39 3.30
CA SER A 19 10.86 8.69 3.00
C SER A 19 11.40 8.72 1.57
N ARG A 20 12.05 7.64 1.12
CA ARG A 20 12.53 7.52 -0.27
C ARG A 20 11.39 7.49 -1.28
N ALA A 21 10.31 6.76 -1.02
CA ALA A 21 9.15 6.75 -1.90
C ALA A 21 8.52 8.14 -2.02
N ALA A 22 8.41 8.88 -0.92
CA ALA A 22 7.90 10.26 -0.92
C ALA A 22 8.77 11.21 -1.77
N MET A 23 10.11 11.11 -1.64
CA MET A 23 11.03 11.86 -2.49
C MET A 23 10.92 11.48 -3.96
N SER A 24 10.80 10.18 -4.28
CA SER A 24 10.60 9.72 -5.66
C SER A 24 9.31 10.26 -6.29
N ILE A 25 8.22 10.36 -5.52
CA ILE A 25 6.96 11.00 -5.98
C ILE A 25 7.20 12.48 -6.28
N GLN A 26 7.86 13.21 -5.39
CA GLN A 26 8.13 14.64 -5.56
C GLN A 26 8.98 14.95 -6.80
N VAL A 27 9.88 14.04 -7.17
CA VAL A 27 10.73 14.15 -8.37
C VAL A 27 10.04 13.61 -9.64
N GLY A 28 8.79 13.13 -9.54
CA GLY A 28 8.01 12.61 -10.67
C GLY A 28 8.36 11.17 -11.08
N LYS A 29 9.07 10.43 -10.23
CA LYS A 29 9.46 9.03 -10.44
C LYS A 29 8.47 8.07 -9.79
N GLU A 30 7.25 8.02 -10.31
CA GLU A 30 6.18 7.21 -9.74
C GLU A 30 6.45 5.70 -9.76
N THR A 31 7.13 5.20 -10.80
CA THR A 31 7.46 3.77 -10.93
C THR A 31 8.40 3.31 -9.81
N GLU A 32 9.45 4.10 -9.54
CA GLU A 32 10.40 3.85 -8.44
C GLU A 32 9.70 3.95 -7.07
N ALA A 33 8.81 4.93 -6.88
CA ALA A 33 8.03 5.05 -5.66
C ALA A 33 7.14 3.83 -5.40
N ARG A 34 6.48 3.31 -6.44
CA ARG A 34 5.66 2.08 -6.34
C ARG A 34 6.50 0.87 -5.93
N GLU A 35 7.69 0.72 -6.51
CA GLU A 35 8.59 -0.37 -6.17
C GLU A 35 9.06 -0.29 -4.71
N LEU A 36 9.46 0.90 -4.25
CA LEU A 36 9.84 1.14 -2.85
C LEU A 36 8.70 0.82 -1.86
N LEU A 37 7.46 1.17 -2.21
CA LEU A 37 6.29 0.83 -1.40
C LEU A 37 6.00 -0.68 -1.38
N ILE A 38 6.22 -1.39 -2.48
CA ILE A 38 6.13 -2.86 -2.53
C ILE A 38 7.18 -3.49 -1.60
N GLN A 39 8.42 -2.98 -1.62
CA GLN A 39 9.48 -3.45 -0.72
C GLN A 39 9.11 -3.17 0.75
N LYS A 40 8.59 -1.98 1.07
CA LYS A 40 8.10 -1.63 2.40
C LYS A 40 6.99 -2.59 2.87
N LYS A 41 6.05 -2.94 1.99
CA LYS A 41 4.98 -3.91 2.30
C LYS A 41 5.53 -5.29 2.70
N LYS A 42 6.51 -5.81 1.93
CA LYS A 42 7.19 -7.08 2.25
C LYS A 42 7.90 -7.00 3.60
N LEU A 43 8.59 -5.90 3.87
CA LEU A 43 9.31 -5.67 5.12
C LEU A 43 8.35 -5.61 6.32
N MET A 44 7.24 -4.88 6.21
CA MET A 44 6.21 -4.78 7.23
C MET A 44 5.57 -6.15 7.55
N GLN A 45 5.40 -7.00 6.54
CA GLN A 45 4.91 -8.36 6.76
C GLN A 45 5.92 -9.20 7.55
N ALA A 46 7.22 -9.09 7.25
CA ALA A 46 8.27 -9.74 8.02
C ALA A 46 8.32 -9.23 9.47
N LEU A 47 8.13 -7.93 9.67
CA LEU A 47 8.05 -7.30 10.98
C LEU A 47 6.86 -7.83 11.80
N LYS A 48 5.66 -7.92 11.20
CA LYS A 48 4.47 -8.51 11.84
C LYS A 48 4.72 -9.95 12.29
N LYS A 49 5.33 -10.79 11.43
CA LYS A 49 5.72 -12.17 11.77
C LYS A 49 6.70 -12.20 12.94
N SER A 50 7.70 -11.33 12.95
CA SER A 50 8.69 -11.24 14.03
C SER A 50 8.05 -10.82 15.35
N LYS A 51 7.15 -9.83 15.33
CA LYS A 51 6.42 -9.37 16.52
C LYS A 51 5.59 -10.50 17.14
N ASN A 52 4.77 -11.18 16.33
CA ASN A 52 3.96 -12.31 16.80
C ASN A 52 4.81 -13.43 17.42
N ARG A 53 6.00 -13.70 16.85
CA ARG A 53 6.90 -14.72 17.41
C ARG A 53 7.48 -14.29 18.75
N ILE A 54 7.82 -13.01 18.91
CA ILE A 54 8.29 -12.45 20.19
C ILE A 54 7.19 -12.57 21.24
N GLU A 55 5.96 -12.17 20.90
CA GLU A 55 4.81 -12.27 21.82
C GLU A 55 4.53 -13.70 22.26
N ALA A 56 4.56 -14.67 21.33
CA ALA A 56 4.38 -16.09 21.65
C ALA A 56 5.49 -16.63 22.57
N ILE A 57 6.74 -16.19 22.37
CA ILE A 57 7.86 -16.55 23.25
C ILE A 57 7.64 -15.95 24.64
N SER A 58 7.28 -14.68 24.73
CA SER A 58 7.04 -14.00 26.01
C SER A 58 5.89 -14.64 26.79
N LEU A 59 4.80 -15.04 26.14
CA LEU A 59 3.71 -15.78 26.78
C LEU A 59 4.18 -17.11 27.37
N LYS A 60 4.96 -17.89 26.61
CA LYS A 60 5.51 -19.15 27.10
C LYS A 60 6.52 -18.95 28.23
N GLU A 61 7.34 -17.90 28.15
CA GLU A 61 8.27 -17.53 29.21
C GLU A 61 7.53 -17.21 30.52
N THR A 62 6.46 -16.40 30.47
CA THR A 62 5.61 -16.13 31.64
C THR A 62 4.98 -17.39 32.20
N GLN A 63 4.49 -18.30 31.35
CA GLN A 63 3.92 -19.57 31.78
C GLN A 63 4.95 -20.47 32.46
N LEU A 64 6.17 -20.57 31.91
CA LEU A 64 7.29 -21.29 32.51
C LEU A 64 7.68 -20.73 33.86
N ILE A 65 7.80 -19.40 33.98
CA ILE A 65 8.09 -18.73 35.25
C ILE A 65 7.01 -19.05 36.29
N GLY A 66 5.73 -19.00 35.89
CA GLY A 66 4.61 -19.35 36.76
C GLY A 66 4.63 -20.82 37.22
N GLN A 67 4.91 -21.75 36.31
CA GLN A 67 5.02 -23.19 36.66
C GLN A 67 6.19 -23.46 37.61
N VAL A 68 7.35 -22.83 37.40
CA VAL A 68 8.51 -22.96 38.28
C VAL A 68 8.25 -22.35 39.67
N ALA A 69 7.49 -21.26 39.74
CA ALA A 69 7.06 -20.68 41.02
C ALA A 69 6.13 -21.64 41.79
N ILE A 70 5.11 -22.18 41.13
CA ILE A 70 4.16 -23.13 41.75
C ILE A 70 4.86 -24.42 42.20
N GLN A 71 5.77 -24.98 41.38
CA GLN A 71 6.57 -26.14 41.78
C GLN A 71 7.48 -25.87 42.98
N ARG A 72 7.85 -24.61 43.24
CA ARG A 72 8.58 -24.20 44.45
C ARG A 72 7.65 -24.09 45.65
N GLU A 73 6.43 -23.57 45.49
CA GLU A 73 5.43 -23.51 46.57
C GLU A 73 4.89 -24.90 46.98
N ASP A 74 4.65 -25.81 46.03
CA ASP A 74 4.17 -27.18 46.31
C ASP A 74 5.26 -28.07 46.96
N ASN A 75 6.54 -27.70 46.85
CA ASN A 75 7.64 -28.31 47.61
C ASN A 75 7.79 -27.76 49.04
N ILE A 76 6.99 -26.76 49.45
CA ILE A 76 7.04 -26.17 50.80
C ILE A 76 5.91 -26.72 51.68
N SER A 77 4.80 -27.21 51.10
CA SER A 77 3.63 -27.69 51.86
C SER A 77 3.60 -29.19 52.16
N ASP A 78 4.35 -30.04 51.45
CA ASP A 78 4.41 -31.50 51.70
C ASP A 78 5.86 -32.03 51.69
N SER A 79 6.71 -31.55 52.61
CA SER A 79 7.94 -32.25 53.01
C SER A 79 8.64 -31.54 54.17
N CYS A 80 8.24 -31.87 55.40
CA CYS A 80 9.23 -32.15 56.42
C CYS A 80 9.70 -33.60 56.17
N GLY A 81 10.57 -33.79 55.17
CA GLY A 81 10.88 -35.14 54.70
C GLY A 81 11.87 -35.21 53.56
N GLN A 82 13.15 -35.05 53.89
CA GLN A 82 14.27 -35.71 53.23
C GLN A 82 14.57 -35.31 51.77
N ILE A 83 15.50 -34.35 51.65
CA ILE A 83 16.21 -34.02 50.41
C ILE A 83 16.99 -35.25 49.94
N HIS A 84 16.54 -35.91 48.87
CA HIS A 84 17.31 -36.97 48.21
C HIS A 84 18.12 -36.35 47.06
N PHE A 85 19.40 -36.07 47.30
CA PHE A 85 20.35 -35.77 46.23
C PHE A 85 20.56 -37.04 45.39
N VAL A 86 20.06 -37.06 44.15
CA VAL A 86 20.45 -38.11 43.20
C VAL A 86 21.81 -37.72 42.62
N SER A 87 22.86 -38.25 43.24
CA SER A 87 24.21 -38.29 42.68
C SER A 87 24.22 -39.30 41.52
N ALA A 88 24.53 -38.84 40.32
CA ALA A 88 24.79 -39.73 39.19
C ALA A 88 26.04 -40.56 39.51
N LYS A 89 25.84 -41.85 39.79
CA LYS A 89 26.94 -42.80 39.92
C LYS A 89 27.37 -43.24 38.53
N GLU A 90 28.54 -42.75 38.18
CA GLU A 90 29.57 -43.34 37.34
C GLU A 90 29.57 -44.88 37.44
N ASP A 91 29.19 -45.55 36.35
CA ASP A 91 29.57 -46.95 36.09
C ASP A 91 30.81 -46.92 35.20
N THR A 92 31.97 -47.05 35.85
CA THR A 92 33.26 -47.27 35.20
C THR A 92 33.43 -48.76 34.93
N VAL A 93 33.47 -49.18 33.67
CA VAL A 93 34.44 -50.19 33.21
C VAL A 93 34.87 -49.85 31.77
N GLU A 94 36.06 -49.26 31.72
CA GLU A 94 37.15 -49.35 30.74
C GLU A 94 36.86 -49.46 29.23
N VAL A 95 37.48 -48.56 28.45
CA VAL A 95 38.65 -48.92 27.61
C VAL A 95 39.37 -47.66 27.07
N SER A 96 40.67 -47.61 27.37
CA SER A 96 41.80 -46.89 26.73
C SER A 96 42.00 -45.36 26.88
N LYS A 97 42.94 -45.03 27.78
CA LYS A 97 44.07 -44.05 27.70
C LYS A 97 44.09 -43.13 26.46
N SER A 98 43.83 -41.83 26.59
CA SER A 98 44.73 -40.75 27.08
C SER A 98 45.97 -40.47 26.21
N LYS A 99 46.02 -39.27 25.60
CA LYS A 99 46.86 -38.15 26.06
C LYS A 99 46.73 -36.91 25.16
N ASP A 100 46.14 -35.87 25.76
CA ASP A 100 46.62 -34.49 25.87
C ASP A 100 47.37 -33.78 24.72
N SER A 101 46.76 -32.65 24.38
CA SER A 101 47.33 -31.29 24.35
C SER A 101 47.93 -30.75 23.06
N SER A 102 47.75 -29.42 22.96
CA SER A 102 48.60 -28.46 22.26
C SER A 102 48.10 -28.02 20.87
N ILE A 103 47.52 -26.82 20.77
CA ILE A 103 48.16 -25.56 20.31
C ILE A 103 47.89 -25.29 18.81
N LEU A 104 47.31 -24.12 18.56
CA LEU A 104 47.38 -23.21 17.40
C LEU A 104 47.65 -23.79 15.99
N SER A 105 46.75 -23.52 15.03
CA SER A 105 47.01 -22.80 13.76
C SER A 105 45.79 -22.92 12.83
N GLU A 106 45.28 -21.77 12.33
CA GLU A 106 45.23 -21.41 10.90
C GLU A 106 43.85 -21.67 10.28
N GLN A 107 43.11 -20.61 9.97
CA GLN A 107 42.99 -20.03 8.62
C GLN A 107 42.39 -21.01 7.60
N SER A 108 41.20 -20.69 7.09
CA SER A 108 41.04 -20.37 5.67
C SER A 108 39.60 -19.98 5.34
N GLU A 109 39.49 -18.82 4.70
CA GLU A 109 38.36 -18.34 3.92
C GLU A 109 37.94 -19.37 2.87
N HIS A 110 36.67 -19.40 2.50
CA HIS A 110 36.28 -19.64 1.11
C HIS A 110 34.98 -18.93 0.74
N GLN A 111 35.06 -18.37 -0.45
CA GLN A 111 34.19 -17.43 -1.14
C GLN A 111 33.34 -18.17 -2.19
N ASP A 112 32.30 -17.47 -2.65
CA ASP A 112 31.76 -17.43 -4.02
C ASP A 112 30.67 -18.40 -4.55
N HIS A 113 29.91 -17.79 -5.48
CA HIS A 113 29.01 -18.27 -6.55
C HIS A 113 27.51 -18.40 -6.24
N ASP A 114 26.55 -18.01 -7.09
CA ASP A 114 26.50 -17.25 -8.35
C ASP A 114 25.01 -17.05 -8.72
N ALA A 115 24.76 -16.20 -9.73
CA ALA A 115 23.53 -15.70 -10.31
C ALA A 115 22.47 -16.73 -10.77
N GLY A 116 21.23 -16.24 -10.92
CA GLY A 116 20.13 -16.94 -11.58
C GLY A 116 19.05 -15.97 -12.07
N ASN A 117 19.28 -15.47 -13.28
CA ASN A 117 18.40 -14.61 -14.08
C ASN A 117 17.28 -15.44 -14.73
N TYR A 118 16.03 -14.98 -14.68
CA TYR A 118 15.00 -15.35 -15.64
C TYR A 118 14.08 -14.14 -15.89
N GLU A 119 14.31 -13.48 -17.02
CA GLU A 119 13.23 -12.86 -17.78
C GLU A 119 12.66 -13.92 -18.72
N ASP A 120 11.33 -14.05 -18.78
CA ASP A 120 10.64 -14.29 -20.05
C ASP A 120 9.25 -13.65 -20.03
N LYS A 121 8.86 -13.13 -21.18
CA LYS A 121 7.69 -12.30 -21.43
C LYS A 121 6.44 -13.15 -21.68
N LEU A 122 5.25 -12.59 -21.37
CA LEU A 122 4.17 -12.28 -22.33
C LEU A 122 2.80 -12.13 -21.63
N SER A 123 2.22 -10.94 -21.82
CA SER A 123 0.83 -10.63 -22.19
C SER A 123 -0.33 -11.48 -21.65
N GLY A 124 -1.28 -10.81 -20.98
CA GLY A 124 -2.60 -11.36 -20.64
C GLY A 124 -3.43 -10.36 -19.84
N ASP A 125 -4.20 -9.55 -20.56
CA ASP A 125 -5.27 -8.68 -20.09
C ASP A 125 -6.21 -9.40 -19.08
N SER A 126 -6.42 -8.80 -17.92
CA SER A 126 -7.63 -8.97 -17.10
C SER A 126 -7.66 -7.88 -16.03
N GLU A 127 -8.44 -6.84 -16.32
CA GLU A 127 -8.93 -5.88 -15.34
C GLU A 127 -9.78 -6.58 -14.28
N GLN A 128 -9.32 -6.61 -13.02
CA GLN A 128 -10.21 -6.77 -11.87
C GLN A 128 -9.63 -6.06 -10.63
N PRO A 129 -10.41 -5.23 -9.91
CA PRO A 129 -9.90 -4.48 -8.78
C PRO A 129 -9.84 -5.37 -7.53
N THR A 130 -8.65 -5.89 -7.24
CA THR A 130 -8.31 -6.67 -6.04
C THR A 130 -8.20 -5.79 -4.77
N PHE A 131 -9.12 -4.85 -4.56
CA PHE A 131 -9.01 -3.87 -3.47
C PHE A 131 -9.84 -4.21 -2.22
N LEU A 132 -10.89 -5.03 -2.31
CA LEU A 132 -11.86 -5.15 -1.21
C LEU A 132 -11.78 -6.45 -0.37
N ALA A 133 -10.97 -7.43 -0.77
CA ALA A 133 -11.00 -8.75 -0.11
C ALA A 133 -10.16 -8.87 1.17
N SER A 134 -9.34 -7.87 1.54
CA SER A 134 -8.33 -8.07 2.60
C SER A 134 -8.57 -7.31 3.92
N VAL A 135 -9.68 -6.58 4.06
CA VAL A 135 -9.88 -5.64 5.20
C VAL A 135 -10.63 -6.22 6.41
N SER A 136 -11.14 -7.45 6.34
CA SER A 136 -12.10 -7.90 7.37
C SER A 136 -11.47 -8.43 8.68
N SER A 137 -10.18 -8.77 8.74
CA SER A 137 -9.63 -9.52 9.90
C SER A 137 -8.59 -8.77 10.76
N ASP A 138 -8.21 -7.54 10.42
CA ASP A 138 -7.07 -6.82 11.06
C ASP A 138 -7.47 -5.55 11.87
N MET A 139 -8.76 -5.26 12.02
CA MET A 139 -9.25 -4.03 12.66
C MET A 139 -9.03 -3.96 14.18
N SER A 140 -8.95 -5.11 14.87
CA SER A 140 -8.82 -5.16 16.33
C SER A 140 -7.46 -4.66 16.85
N ASN A 141 -6.38 -4.82 16.08
CA ASN A 141 -5.04 -4.38 16.48
C ASN A 141 -4.69 -2.96 15.98
N PHE A 142 -5.43 -2.45 14.98
CA PHE A 142 -5.29 -1.08 14.49
C PHE A 142 -5.88 -0.09 15.49
N VAL A 143 -7.09 -0.36 16.00
CA VAL A 143 -7.78 0.52 16.97
C VAL A 143 -6.91 0.77 18.21
N LYS A 144 -6.28 -0.27 18.78
CA LYS A 144 -5.37 -0.11 19.94
C LYS A 144 -4.08 0.68 19.65
N MET A 145 -3.62 0.74 18.40
CA MET A 145 -2.44 1.53 18.02
C MET A 145 -2.81 2.99 17.71
N VAL A 146 -4.03 3.21 17.22
CA VAL A 146 -4.62 4.53 16.98
C VAL A 146 -4.96 5.23 18.30
N ASP A 147 -5.47 4.51 19.31
CA ASP A 147 -5.79 5.07 20.63
C ASP A 147 -4.56 5.59 21.40
N SER A 148 -3.34 5.21 20.99
CA SER A 148 -2.08 5.66 21.62
C SER A 148 -1.34 6.74 20.83
N SER A 149 -1.89 7.22 19.70
CA SER A 149 -1.24 8.20 18.83
C SER A 149 -2.23 9.28 18.43
N GLU A 150 -2.41 10.27 19.31
CA GLU A 150 -3.23 11.47 19.10
C GLU A 150 -2.92 12.17 17.75
N GLY A 151 -1.70 12.06 17.24
CA GLY A 151 -1.29 12.65 15.96
C GLY A 151 -1.54 11.80 14.70
N PHE A 152 -1.68 10.47 14.81
CA PHE A 152 -1.87 9.62 13.63
C PHE A 152 -3.26 9.79 13.01
N HIS A 153 -4.27 10.01 13.85
CA HIS A 153 -5.62 10.32 13.39
C HIS A 153 -5.67 11.66 12.64
N GLU A 154 -5.01 12.69 13.19
CA GLU A 154 -4.91 14.02 12.58
C GLU A 154 -4.30 13.94 11.17
N HIS A 155 -3.18 13.24 11.01
CA HIS A 155 -2.52 13.09 9.71
C HIS A 155 -3.35 12.33 8.67
N ILE A 156 -4.15 11.35 9.11
CA ILE A 156 -5.08 10.65 8.21
C ILE A 156 -6.19 11.60 7.75
N LEU A 157 -6.77 12.35 8.69
CA LEU A 157 -7.83 13.32 8.38
C LEU A 157 -7.31 14.43 7.47
N GLU A 158 -6.12 14.95 7.71
CA GLU A 158 -5.47 15.97 6.87
C GLU A 158 -5.19 15.44 5.47
N ASN A 159 -4.72 14.20 5.34
CA ASN A 159 -4.53 13.57 4.03
C ASN A 159 -5.86 13.35 3.30
N LEU A 160 -6.92 12.94 4.01
CA LEU A 160 -8.26 12.80 3.42
C LEU A 160 -8.81 14.15 2.97
N ASP A 161 -8.69 15.18 3.78
CA ASP A 161 -9.11 16.55 3.44
C ASP A 161 -8.37 17.07 2.20
N MET A 162 -7.06 16.83 2.10
CA MET A 162 -6.27 17.17 0.93
C MET A 162 -6.74 16.44 -0.34
N GLN A 163 -7.03 15.14 -0.23
CA GLN A 163 -7.55 14.34 -1.35
C GLN A 163 -8.95 14.80 -1.78
N LEU A 164 -9.80 15.16 -0.81
CA LEU A 164 -11.13 15.69 -1.08
C LEU A 164 -11.06 17.05 -1.77
N LYS A 165 -10.18 17.95 -1.33
CA LYS A 165 -9.94 19.24 -1.99
C LYS A 165 -9.43 19.09 -3.42
N LEU A 166 -8.54 18.13 -3.65
CA LEU A 166 -8.07 17.82 -5.00
C LEU A 166 -9.22 17.30 -5.87
N LEU A 167 -10.01 16.36 -5.35
CA LEU A 167 -11.17 15.80 -6.05
C LEU A 167 -12.22 16.87 -6.35
N GLU A 168 -12.51 17.77 -5.41
CA GLU A 168 -13.43 18.89 -5.60
C GLU A 168 -12.95 19.80 -6.73
N THR A 169 -11.65 20.15 -6.73
CA THR A 169 -11.04 20.96 -7.80
C THR A 169 -11.13 20.27 -9.16
N ASP A 170 -10.88 18.96 -9.21
CA ASP A 170 -10.97 18.18 -10.46
C ASP A 170 -12.41 18.10 -10.98
N ILE A 171 -13.39 17.90 -10.10
CA ILE A 171 -14.82 17.90 -10.45
C ILE A 171 -15.23 19.28 -10.97
N GLU A 172 -14.84 20.36 -10.29
CA GLU A 172 -15.11 21.73 -10.74
C GLU A 172 -14.51 22.00 -12.12
N ASN A 173 -13.24 21.62 -12.33
CA ASN A 173 -12.56 21.79 -13.61
C ASN A 173 -13.23 20.98 -14.71
N PHE A 174 -13.64 19.75 -14.41
CA PHE A 174 -14.39 18.92 -15.35
C PHE A 174 -15.72 19.57 -15.73
N LEU A 175 -16.51 20.03 -14.75
CA LEU A 175 -17.79 20.70 -14.99
C LEU A 175 -17.61 22.00 -15.79
N ARG A 176 -16.62 22.84 -15.46
CA ARG A 176 -16.28 24.04 -16.24
C ARG A 176 -15.91 23.68 -17.69
N SER A 177 -15.11 22.63 -17.87
CA SER A 177 -14.70 22.16 -19.20
C SER A 177 -15.89 21.66 -20.03
N GLN A 178 -16.82 20.91 -19.43
CA GLN A 178 -18.04 20.48 -20.11
C GLN A 178 -18.96 21.66 -20.45
N SER A 179 -19.11 22.61 -19.52
CA SER A 179 -19.91 23.82 -19.73
C SER A 179 -19.39 24.64 -20.92
N LEU A 180 -18.08 24.89 -20.96
CA LEU A 180 -17.44 25.63 -22.07
C LEU A 180 -17.57 24.89 -23.40
N LYS A 181 -17.47 23.56 -23.40
CA LYS A 181 -17.66 22.74 -24.60
C LYS A 181 -19.11 22.81 -25.12
N GLU A 182 -20.10 22.80 -24.23
CA GLU A 182 -21.50 22.93 -24.63
C GLU A 182 -21.82 24.36 -25.10
N GLU A 183 -21.29 25.38 -24.43
CA GLU A 183 -21.45 26.79 -24.81
C GLU A 183 -20.90 27.05 -26.23
N THR A 184 -19.71 26.54 -26.53
CA THR A 184 -19.11 26.68 -27.87
C THR A 184 -19.92 25.97 -28.95
N LYS A 185 -20.44 24.77 -28.67
CA LYS A 185 -21.34 24.04 -29.58
C LYS A 185 -22.65 24.78 -29.80
N GLN A 186 -23.25 25.32 -28.73
CA GLN A 186 -24.48 26.11 -28.80
C GLN A 186 -24.28 27.38 -29.63
N LYS A 187 -23.16 28.09 -29.43
CA LYS A 187 -22.80 29.28 -30.21
C LYS A 187 -22.66 28.94 -31.70
N GLN A 188 -21.96 27.85 -32.03
CA GLN A 188 -21.82 27.39 -33.40
C GLN A 188 -23.18 27.05 -34.05
N MET A 189 -24.08 26.40 -33.30
CA MET A 189 -25.43 26.10 -33.80
C MET A 189 -26.22 27.39 -34.04
N ASN A 190 -26.11 28.38 -33.16
CA ASN A 190 -26.80 29.66 -33.31
C ASN A 190 -26.31 30.42 -34.55
N GLU A 191 -24.99 30.47 -34.80
CA GLU A 191 -24.42 31.05 -36.03
C GLU A 191 -24.93 30.35 -37.31
N LYS A 192 -25.11 29.02 -37.27
CA LYS A 192 -25.70 28.27 -38.39
C LYS A 192 -27.18 28.60 -38.59
N LEU A 193 -27.94 28.74 -37.50
CA LEU A 193 -29.35 29.12 -37.53
C LEU A 193 -29.54 30.52 -38.12
N GLU A 194 -28.67 31.47 -37.73
CA GLU A 194 -28.68 32.84 -38.24
C GLU A 194 -28.43 32.87 -39.76
N LYS A 195 -27.41 32.14 -40.24
CA LYS A 195 -27.16 31.99 -41.68
C LYS A 195 -28.34 31.39 -42.43
N LEU A 196 -29.00 30.38 -41.86
CA LEU A 196 -30.17 29.77 -42.49
C LEU A 196 -31.36 30.74 -42.54
N SER A 197 -31.53 31.57 -41.51
CA SER A 197 -32.54 32.63 -41.45
C SER A 197 -32.30 33.69 -42.52
N GLU A 198 -31.03 34.08 -42.75
CA GLU A 198 -30.65 34.98 -43.83
C GLU A 198 -30.98 34.40 -45.21
N ILE A 199 -30.57 33.15 -45.47
CA ILE A 199 -30.92 32.45 -46.72
C ILE A 199 -32.45 32.39 -46.92
N LEU A 200 -33.21 32.11 -45.86
CA LEU A 200 -34.67 32.08 -45.95
C LEU A 200 -35.24 33.45 -46.33
N LYS A 201 -34.74 34.54 -45.74
CA LYS A 201 -35.15 35.90 -46.12
C LYS A 201 -34.84 36.20 -47.58
N ASP A 202 -33.67 35.82 -48.06
CA ASP A 202 -33.30 36.00 -49.47
C ASP A 202 -34.23 35.21 -50.40
N VAL A 203 -34.52 33.95 -50.06
CA VAL A 203 -35.46 33.12 -50.83
C VAL A 203 -36.85 33.74 -50.85
N LEU A 204 -37.34 34.26 -49.72
CA LEU A 204 -38.63 34.93 -49.64
C LEU A 204 -38.65 36.22 -50.48
N SER A 205 -37.60 37.04 -50.40
CA SER A 205 -37.47 38.26 -51.21
C SER A 205 -37.43 37.95 -52.71
N ILE A 206 -36.71 36.91 -53.12
CA ILE A 206 -36.67 36.46 -54.52
C ILE A 206 -38.06 35.99 -54.96
N ARG A 207 -38.77 35.21 -54.13
CA ARG A 207 -40.14 34.75 -54.43
C ARG A 207 -41.12 35.91 -54.57
N GLU A 208 -41.04 36.90 -53.69
CA GLU A 208 -41.85 38.13 -53.77
C GLU A 208 -41.59 38.88 -55.07
N ARG A 209 -40.32 39.06 -55.44
CA ARG A 209 -39.94 39.68 -56.72
C ARG A 209 -40.47 38.92 -57.93
N ILE A 210 -40.42 37.58 -57.90
CA ILE A 210 -40.98 36.73 -58.96
C ILE A 210 -42.50 36.91 -59.03
N ALA A 211 -43.19 36.93 -57.89
CA ALA A 211 -44.64 37.14 -57.85
C ALA A 211 -45.05 38.48 -58.47
N SER A 212 -44.36 39.58 -58.10
CA SER A 212 -44.60 40.89 -58.70
C SER A 212 -44.37 40.91 -60.21
N MET A 213 -43.34 40.23 -60.72
CA MET A 213 -43.07 40.14 -62.16
C MET A 213 -44.12 39.31 -62.93
N VAL A 214 -44.71 38.31 -62.28
CA VAL A 214 -45.78 37.51 -62.87
C VAL A 214 -47.07 38.34 -62.95
N GLU A 215 -47.39 39.09 -61.90
CA GLU A 215 -48.59 39.93 -61.83
C GLU A 215 -48.59 41.03 -62.90
N THR A 216 -47.46 41.75 -63.08
CA THR A 216 -47.35 42.80 -64.11
C THR A 216 -47.48 42.26 -65.54
N ARG A 217 -47.11 41.01 -65.80
CA ARG A 217 -47.23 40.39 -67.14
C ARG A 217 -48.64 39.96 -67.49
N VAL A 218 -49.48 39.71 -66.48
CA VAL A 218 -50.89 39.35 -66.70
C VAL A 218 -51.71 40.59 -67.07
N ASP A 219 -51.37 41.76 -66.51
CA ASP A 219 -52.03 43.02 -66.84
C ASP A 219 -51.66 43.58 -68.23
N ASP A 220 -50.44 43.35 -68.72
CA ASP A 220 -50.01 43.82 -70.07
C ASP A 220 -50.55 42.95 -71.24
N GLY A 221 -51.24 41.84 -70.94
CA GLY A 221 -51.73 40.86 -71.91
C GLY A 221 -53.24 40.86 -72.18
N ASN A 222 -53.98 41.83 -71.63
CA ASN A 222 -55.43 41.99 -71.79
C ASN A 222 -55.77 43.33 -72.43
#